data_AF-F5NZH4-F1
#
_entry.id   AF-F5NZH4-F1
#
_cell.length_a   1.000
_cell.length_b   1.000
_cell.length_c   1.000
_cell.angle_alpha   90.00
_cell.angle_beta   90.00
_cell.angle_gamma   90.00
#
_symmetry.space_group_name_H-M   'P 1'
#
loop_
_entity.id
_entity.type
_entity.pdbx_description
1 polymer ?
#
loop_
_entity_poly.entity_id
_entity_poly.type
_entity_poly.pdbx_seq_one_letter_code
_entity_poly.pdbx_strand_id
1 'polypeptide(L)'
;MVWQSPLSNLFVVPVSLLFTIIAVHYTGKIVAPWIPRDHSSAITEEEYIGSMALITGHQATSGNPCEGKLTDQFGQIHYLLLEPEEGKIFTKGDKVLIICRLSATRYLVENNPWPQIL
;
A
#
# COMPACT_ATOMS: atom_id res chain seq x y z
N MET A 1 27.92 46.00 32.88
CA MET A 1 26.55 46.31 32.44
C MET A 1 26.57 46.67 30.95
N VAL A 2 26.84 45.69 30.07
CA VAL A 2 26.95 45.88 28.60
C VAL A 2 26.00 44.92 27.86
N TRP A 3 25.06 44.31 28.58
CA TRP A 3 24.24 43.20 28.08
C TRP A 3 22.95 43.64 27.38
N GLN A 4 22.71 44.95 27.24
CA GLN A 4 21.42 45.49 26.77
C GLN A 4 21.54 46.52 25.64
N SER A 5 22.63 46.55 24.87
CA SER A 5 22.60 47.28 23.60
C SER A 5 21.86 46.42 22.57
N PRO A 6 20.68 46.82 22.06
CA PRO A 6 20.06 46.12 20.95
C PRO A 6 21.05 46.18 19.78
N LEU A 7 21.65 45.04 19.41
CA LEU A 7 22.42 44.97 18.18
C LEU A 7 21.52 45.46 17.05
N SER A 8 22.05 46.31 16.17
CA SER A 8 21.29 46.87 15.05
C SER A 8 20.51 45.76 14.33
N ASN A 9 19.19 45.90 14.27
CA ASN A 9 18.27 44.92 13.68
C ASN A 9 18.68 44.52 12.25
N LEU A 10 19.40 45.41 11.56
CA LEU A 10 19.90 45.19 10.21
C LEU A 10 20.89 44.01 10.10
N PHE A 11 21.64 43.70 11.16
CA PHE A 11 22.55 42.55 11.21
C PHE A 11 21.96 41.33 11.92
N VAL A 12 21.09 41.55 12.89
CA VAL A 12 20.44 40.47 13.65
C VAL A 12 19.52 39.64 12.75
N VAL A 13 18.75 40.30 11.89
CA VAL A 13 17.81 39.64 10.97
C VAL A 13 18.52 38.64 10.03
N PRO A 14 19.54 39.03 9.24
CA PRO A 14 20.20 38.08 8.34
C PRO A 14 20.96 36.98 9.07
N VAL A 15 21.57 37.27 10.23
CA VAL A 15 22.28 36.26 11.03
C VAL A 15 21.31 35.23 11.61
N SER A 16 20.16 35.68 12.13
CA SER A 16 19.11 34.80 12.65
C SER A 16 18.51 33.91 11.56
N LEU A 17 18.31 34.46 10.35
CA LEU A 17 17.79 33.70 9.21
C LEU A 17 18.76 32.60 8.79
N LEU A 18 20.04 32.94 8.64
CA LEU A 18 21.08 31.98 8.28
C LEU A 18 21.21 30.86 9.33
N PHE A 19 21.20 31.24 10.61
CA PHE A 19 21.27 30.29 11.72
C PHE A 19 20.04 29.37 11.76
N THR A 20 18.86 29.92 11.49
CA THR A 20 17.60 29.14 11.49
C THR A 20 17.57 28.11 10.37
N ILE A 21 18.03 28.47 9.16
CA ILE A 21 18.10 27.52 8.02
C ILE A 21 19.01 26.34 8.36
N ILE A 22 20.18 26.63 8.92
CA ILE A 22 21.14 25.60 9.35
C ILE A 22 20.52 24.74 10.45
N ALA A 23 20.01 25.35 11.51
CA ALA A 23 19.41 24.64 12.64
C ALA A 23 18.27 23.71 12.19
N VAL A 24 17.32 24.20 11.40
CA VAL A 24 16.19 23.40 10.90
C VAL A 24 16.66 22.23 10.06
N HIS A 25 17.66 22.42 9.19
CA HIS A 25 18.19 21.33 8.35
C HIS A 25 18.79 20.19 9.18
N TYR A 26 19.60 20.52 10.20
CA TYR A 26 20.23 19.50 11.04
C TYR A 26 19.23 18.86 12.02
N THR A 27 18.37 19.65 12.65
CA THR A 27 17.32 19.12 13.54
C THR A 27 16.36 18.20 12.79
N GLY A 28 15.97 18.56 11.57
CA GLY A 28 15.13 17.70 10.72
C GLY A 28 15.79 16.36 10.43
N LYS A 29 17.11 16.32 10.14
CA LYS A 29 17.84 15.07 9.93
C LYS A 29 17.96 14.20 11.18
N ILE A 30 18.04 14.81 12.36
CA ILE A 30 18.11 14.07 13.65
C ILE A 30 16.74 13.48 14.00
N VAL A 31 15.65 14.18 13.69
CA VAL A 31 14.27 13.73 13.97
C VAL A 31 13.75 12.77 12.91
N ALA A 32 14.24 12.84 11.67
CA ALA A 32 13.80 11.99 10.55
C ALA A 32 13.78 10.47 10.85
N PRO A 33 14.73 9.88 11.59
CA PRO A 33 14.70 8.44 11.92
C PRO A 33 13.61 8.07 12.95
N TRP A 34 13.13 9.05 13.72
CA TRP A 34 12.08 8.87 14.72
C TRP A 34 10.69 9.11 14.15
N ILE A 35 10.60 9.80 13.01
CA ILE A 35 9.36 9.91 12.27
C ILE A 35 9.02 8.51 11.76
N PRO A 36 7.84 7.96 12.11
CA PRO A 36 7.38 6.76 11.46
C PRO A 36 7.31 7.08 9.98
N ARG A 37 8.14 6.42 9.17
CA ARG A 37 7.98 6.46 7.72
C ARG A 37 6.53 6.09 7.47
N ASP A 38 5.86 6.90 6.66
CA ASP A 38 4.57 6.50 6.12
C ASP A 38 4.77 5.10 5.57
N HIS A 39 4.23 4.13 6.30
CA HIS A 39 3.91 2.85 5.74
C HIS A 39 2.81 3.20 4.77
N SER A 40 3.17 3.66 3.57
CA SER A 40 2.29 3.45 2.45
C SER A 40 2.03 1.97 2.53
N SER A 41 0.80 1.58 2.86
CA SER A 41 0.24 0.29 2.47
C SER A 41 0.18 0.27 0.95
N ALA A 42 1.34 0.49 0.29
CA ALA A 42 1.68 -0.17 -0.94
C ALA A 42 1.75 -1.63 -0.51
N ILE A 43 0.56 -2.22 -0.37
CA ILE A 43 0.33 -3.64 -0.31
C ILE A 43 1.17 -4.15 -1.46
N THR A 44 2.31 -4.73 -1.13
CA THR A 44 3.17 -5.37 -2.12
C THR A 44 2.26 -6.35 -2.82
N GLU A 45 2.20 -6.30 -4.14
CA GLU A 45 1.24 -7.09 -4.94
C GLU A 45 1.42 -8.60 -4.73
N GLU A 46 2.51 -9.01 -4.06
CA GLU A 46 2.76 -10.34 -3.52
C GLU A 46 1.87 -10.72 -2.31
N GLU A 47 1.35 -9.77 -1.54
CA GLU A 47 0.50 -9.99 -0.35
C GLU A 47 -0.88 -10.57 -0.73
N TYR A 48 -1.31 -10.40 -1.99
CA TYR A 48 -2.53 -11.02 -2.48
C TYR A 48 -2.38 -12.53 -2.69
N ILE A 49 -1.15 -13.04 -2.88
CA ILE A 49 -0.92 -14.48 -3.06
C ILE A 49 -1.16 -15.20 -1.74
N GLY A 50 -1.97 -16.25 -1.78
CA GLY A 50 -2.43 -16.98 -0.60
C GLY A 50 -3.68 -16.39 0.05
N SER A 51 -4.16 -15.24 -0.42
CA SER A 51 -5.40 -14.63 0.07
C SER A 51 -6.63 -15.19 -0.66
N MET A 52 -7.76 -15.18 0.05
CA MET A 52 -9.05 -15.56 -0.49
C MET A 52 -9.72 -14.38 -1.20
N ALA A 53 -10.33 -14.65 -2.34
CA ALA A 53 -11.14 -13.69 -3.07
C ALA A 53 -12.50 -14.30 -3.45
N LEU A 54 -13.48 -13.42 -3.65
CA LEU A 54 -14.84 -13.79 -4.05
C LEU A 54 -15.09 -13.34 -5.49
N ILE A 55 -15.52 -14.24 -6.35
CA ILE A 55 -15.85 -13.91 -7.74
C ILE A 55 -17.12 -13.05 -7.78
N THR A 56 -17.04 -11.86 -8.34
CA THR A 56 -18.17 -10.92 -8.44
C THR A 56 -18.77 -10.86 -9.84
N GLY A 57 -17.96 -11.13 -10.87
CA GLY A 57 -18.43 -11.19 -12.26
C GLY A 57 -19.12 -12.50 -12.63
N HIS A 58 -19.56 -12.61 -13.89
CA HIS A 58 -20.43 -13.70 -14.34
C HIS A 58 -19.72 -15.06 -14.37
N GLN A 59 -18.59 -15.13 -15.07
CA GLN A 59 -17.84 -16.36 -15.27
C GLN A 59 -16.36 -16.05 -15.52
N ALA A 60 -15.49 -16.81 -14.85
CA ALA A 60 -14.06 -16.82 -15.10
C ALA A 60 -13.67 -18.17 -15.73
N THR A 61 -12.94 -18.13 -16.83
CA THR A 61 -12.36 -19.31 -17.51
C THR A 61 -10.91 -19.01 -17.89
N SER A 62 -10.13 -20.05 -18.17
CA SER A 62 -8.78 -19.85 -18.74
C SER A 62 -8.85 -19.00 -20.00
N GLY A 63 -7.97 -18.01 -20.11
CA GLY A 63 -7.94 -16.99 -21.16
C GLY A 63 -8.96 -15.85 -21.00
N ASN A 64 -9.98 -15.99 -20.15
CA ASN A 64 -11.05 -15.01 -19.95
C ASN A 64 -11.23 -14.69 -18.45
N PRO A 65 -10.40 -13.78 -17.90
CA PRO A 65 -10.45 -13.43 -16.49
C PRO A 65 -11.76 -12.69 -16.15
N CYS A 66 -12.18 -12.81 -14.89
CA CYS A 66 -13.37 -12.16 -14.37
C CYS A 66 -13.04 -11.28 -13.17
N GLU A 67 -13.90 -10.31 -12.86
CA GLU A 67 -13.73 -9.49 -11.66
C GLU A 67 -13.99 -10.31 -10.40
N GLY A 68 -13.10 -10.14 -9.43
CA GLY A 68 -13.25 -10.67 -8.08
C GLY A 68 -12.87 -9.64 -7.03
N LYS A 69 -13.41 -9.86 -5.84
CA LYS A 69 -13.27 -9.01 -4.67
C LYS A 69 -12.39 -9.70 -3.64
N LEU A 70 -11.25 -9.09 -3.33
CA LEU A 70 -10.40 -9.45 -2.19
C LEU A 70 -10.65 -8.44 -1.07
N THR A 71 -10.74 -8.94 0.17
CA THR A 71 -10.79 -8.08 1.36
C THR A 71 -9.50 -8.30 2.13
N ASP A 72 -8.73 -7.24 2.34
CA ASP A 72 -7.46 -7.34 3.07
C ASP A 72 -7.66 -7.45 4.59
N GLN A 73 -6.56 -7.64 5.31
CA GLN A 73 -6.53 -7.71 6.77
C GLN A 73 -7.03 -6.43 7.49
N PHE A 74 -7.07 -5.29 6.80
CA PHE A 74 -7.56 -4.01 7.30
C PHE A 74 -9.03 -3.75 6.90
N GLY A 75 -9.68 -4.70 6.22
CA GLY A 75 -11.05 -4.58 5.74
C GLY A 75 -11.22 -3.74 4.48
N GLN A 76 -10.13 -3.37 3.79
CA GLN A 76 -10.20 -2.66 2.51
C GLN A 76 -10.50 -3.64 1.38
N ILE A 77 -11.24 -3.15 0.40
CA ILE A 77 -11.70 -3.96 -0.72
C ILE A 77 -10.84 -3.67 -1.94
N HIS A 78 -10.28 -4.72 -2.51
CA HIS A 78 -9.47 -4.67 -3.74
C HIS A 78 -10.15 -5.48 -4.83
N TYR A 79 -10.41 -4.85 -5.98
CA TYR A 79 -10.98 -5.52 -7.15
C TYR A 79 -9.87 -5.94 -8.10
N LEU A 80 -9.83 -7.24 -8.40
CA LEU A 80 -8.76 -7.88 -9.18
C LEU A 80 -9.38 -8.72 -10.30
N LEU A 81 -8.63 -8.94 -11.38
CA LEU A 81 -9.01 -9.87 -12.43
C LEU A 81 -8.52 -11.28 -12.06
N LEU A 82 -9.45 -12.19 -11.83
CA LEU A 82 -9.20 -13.55 -11.40
C LEU A 82 -9.41 -14.51 -12.58
N GLU A 83 -8.43 -15.36 -12.81
CA GLU A 83 -8.45 -16.35 -13.87
C GLU A 83 -8.17 -17.75 -13.33
N PRO A 84 -8.99 -18.74 -13.66
CA PRO A 84 -8.71 -20.12 -13.33
C PRO A 84 -7.68 -20.76 -14.28
N GLU A 85 -7.05 -21.82 -13.79
CA GLU A 85 -6.29 -22.75 -14.63
C GLU A 85 -7.19 -23.45 -15.67
N GLU A 86 -6.58 -24.02 -16.72
CA GLU A 86 -7.29 -24.75 -17.76
C GLU A 86 -8.18 -25.86 -17.19
N GLY A 87 -9.40 -25.97 -17.72
CA GLY A 87 -10.39 -26.96 -17.30
C GLY A 87 -11.21 -26.59 -16.05
N LYS A 88 -10.93 -25.46 -15.40
CA LYS A 88 -11.70 -24.94 -14.27
C LYS A 88 -12.56 -23.74 -14.69
N ILE A 89 -13.75 -23.64 -14.12
CA ILE A 89 -14.70 -22.55 -14.36
C ILE A 89 -15.19 -22.07 -13.00
N PHE A 90 -15.12 -20.75 -12.77
CA PHE A 90 -15.69 -20.13 -11.58
C PHE A 90 -16.81 -19.17 -11.97
N THR A 91 -17.79 -19.07 -11.08
CA THR A 91 -18.99 -18.26 -11.25
C THR A 91 -19.17 -17.31 -10.08
N LYS A 92 -20.10 -16.37 -10.22
CA LYS A 92 -20.39 -15.38 -9.19
C LYS A 92 -20.69 -16.03 -7.84
N GLY A 93 -20.01 -15.56 -6.80
CA GLY A 93 -20.15 -16.04 -5.42
C GLY A 93 -19.16 -17.13 -5.04
N ASP A 94 -18.43 -17.69 -6.00
CA ASP A 94 -17.39 -18.67 -5.71
C ASP A 94 -16.24 -18.03 -4.94
N LYS A 95 -15.77 -18.75 -3.92
CA LYS A 95 -14.58 -18.37 -3.14
C LYS A 95 -13.39 -19.09 -3.74
N VAL A 96 -12.37 -18.32 -4.09
CA VAL A 96 -11.18 -18.81 -4.79
C VAL A 96 -9.93 -18.34 -4.08
N LEU A 97 -8.87 -19.15 -4.16
CA LEU A 97 -7.57 -18.85 -3.60
C LEU A 97 -6.69 -18.24 -4.68
N ILE A 98 -6.07 -17.09 -4.42
CA ILE A 98 -5.08 -16.50 -5.33
C ILE A 98 -3.76 -17.25 -5.16
N ILE A 99 -3.26 -17.86 -6.24
CA ILE A 99 -2.06 -18.71 -6.18
C ILE A 99 -0.86 -18.11 -6.91
N CYS A 100 -1.09 -17.28 -7.92
CA CYS A 100 -0.01 -16.68 -8.70
C CYS A 100 -0.46 -15.37 -9.34
N ARG A 101 0.48 -14.46 -9.59
CA ARG A 101 0.25 -13.24 -10.34
C ARG A 101 0.63 -13.45 -11.80
N LEU A 102 -0.29 -13.17 -12.71
CA LEU A 102 -0.06 -13.25 -14.16
C LEU A 102 0.34 -11.90 -14.75
N SER A 103 -0.20 -10.79 -14.24
CA SER A 103 0.16 -9.43 -14.66
C SER A 103 -0.14 -8.40 -13.55
N ALA A 104 -0.10 -7.10 -13.87
CA ALA A 104 -0.41 -6.04 -12.91
C ALA A 104 -1.77 -6.19 -12.22
N THR A 105 -2.80 -6.57 -12.97
CA THR A 105 -4.19 -6.64 -12.50
C THR A 105 -4.78 -8.05 -12.53
N ARG A 106 -4.06 -9.01 -13.13
CA ARG A 106 -4.53 -10.38 -13.41
C ARG A 106 -3.82 -11.40 -12.55
N TYR A 107 -4.60 -12.25 -11.90
CA TYR A 107 -4.16 -13.24 -10.93
C TYR A 107 -4.75 -14.60 -11.27
N LEU A 108 -3.93 -15.63 -11.14
CA LEU A 108 -4.33 -17.03 -11.26
C LEU A 108 -4.97 -17.47 -9.95
N VAL A 109 -6.12 -18.14 -10.06
CA VAL A 109 -6.90 -18.62 -8.92
C VAL A 109 -7.22 -20.10 -8.99
N GLU A 110 -7.35 -20.70 -7.82
CA GLU A 110 -7.70 -22.11 -7.66
C GLU A 110 -8.87 -22.29 -6.68
N ASN A 111 -9.46 -23.49 -6.68
CA ASN A 111 -10.49 -23.88 -5.71
C ASN A 111 -10.00 -23.62 -4.30
N ASN A 112 -10.87 -23.07 -3.47
CA ASN A 112 -10.59 -22.92 -2.04
C ASN A 112 -10.35 -24.30 -1.40
N PRO A 113 -9.13 -24.61 -0.92
CA PRO A 113 -8.87 -25.85 -0.21
C PRO A 113 -9.52 -25.87 1.19
N TRP A 114 -9.92 -24.71 1.72
CA TRP A 114 -10.45 -24.53 3.07
C TRP A 114 -11.86 -23.89 3.03
N PRO A 115 -12.93 -24.67 2.77
CA PRO A 115 -14.28 -24.11 2.61
C PRO A 115 -14.82 -23.40 3.87
N GLN A 116 -14.18 -23.61 5.02
CA GLN A 116 -14.57 -23.08 6.33
C GLN A 116 -14.02 -21.67 6.63
N ILE A 117 -13.02 -21.18 5.88
CA ILE A 117 -12.31 -19.93 6.17
C ILE A 117 -12.79 -18.83 5.20
N LEU A 118 -12.96 -17.62 5.72
CA LEU A 118 -13.30 -16.38 5.03
C LEU A 118 -12.40 -15.26 5.54
#